data_AF-A0A951PZJ5-F1
#
_entry.id   AF-A0A951PZJ5-F1
#
_cell.length_a   1.000
_cell.length_b   1.000
_cell.length_c   1.000
_cell.angle_alpha   90.00
_cell.angle_beta   90.00
_cell.angle_gamma   90.00
#
_symmetry.space_group_name_H-M   'P 1'
#
loop_
_entity.id
_entity.type
_entity.pdbx_description
1 polymer ?
#
loop_
_entity_poly.entity_id
_entity_poly.type
_entity_poly.pdbx_seq_one_letter_code
_entity_poly.pdbx_strand_id
1 'polypeptide(L)'
;MLTGTASDTNIEVETVARYFHPTTVLKKAQATKQAFSQAVANSPDVQVVHLSCHGYFDIESPVNSAIALADCVSSTFHLSCRYWHWRRWNHGI
;
A
#
# COMPACT_ATOMS: atom_id res chain seq x y z
N MET A 1 4.72 -2.32 -8.74
CA MET A 1 3.27 -2.24 -8.42
C MET A 1 2.93 -0.83 -7.96
N LEU A 2 1.79 -0.27 -8.37
CA LEU A 2 1.33 1.04 -7.89
C LEU A 2 -0.02 0.90 -7.16
N THR A 3 -0.18 1.55 -6.01
CA THR A 3 -1.45 1.55 -5.25
C THR A 3 -1.90 2.96 -4.91
N GLY A 4 -3.19 3.28 -5.00
CA GLY A 4 -3.71 4.59 -4.55
C GLY A 4 -5.08 4.52 -3.89
N THR A 5 -5.23 5.04 -2.66
CA THR A 5 -6.49 4.95 -1.89
C THR A 5 -7.19 6.30 -1.66
N ALA A 6 -6.52 7.43 -1.85
CA ALA A 6 -7.10 8.76 -1.67
C ALA A 6 -7.78 9.28 -2.96
N SER A 7 -8.77 10.17 -2.83
CA SER A 7 -9.58 10.68 -3.96
C SER A 7 -8.74 11.29 -5.09
N ASP A 8 -7.69 12.03 -4.75
CA ASP A 8 -6.88 12.78 -5.72
C ASP A 8 -5.68 11.99 -6.27
N THR A 9 -5.31 10.88 -5.60
CA THR A 9 -4.13 10.07 -5.95
C THR A 9 -4.29 9.24 -7.23
N ASN A 10 -5.49 9.22 -7.84
CA ASN A 10 -5.74 8.40 -9.01
C ASN A 10 -5.02 8.92 -10.27
N ILE A 11 -4.93 10.25 -10.42
CA ILE A 11 -4.21 10.90 -11.53
C ILE A 11 -2.70 10.66 -11.41
N GLU A 12 -2.17 10.75 -10.18
CA GLU A 12 -0.76 10.49 -9.88
C GLU A 12 -0.38 9.05 -10.25
N VAL A 13 -1.14 8.07 -9.75
CA VAL A 13 -0.91 6.64 -10.03
C VAL A 13 -0.98 6.36 -11.54
N GLU A 14 -1.93 6.94 -12.25
CA GLU A 14 -2.04 6.79 -13.71
C GLU A 14 -0.88 7.43 -14.47
N THR A 15 -0.40 8.57 -13.99
CA THR A 15 0.73 9.29 -14.61
C THR A 15 2.01 8.49 -14.44
N VAL A 16 2.27 8.00 -13.22
CA VAL A 16 3.45 7.20 -12.90
C VAL A 16 3.43 5.85 -13.62
N ALA A 17 2.27 5.19 -13.73
CA ALA A 17 2.11 3.89 -14.39
C ALA A 17 2.70 3.84 -15.80
N ARG A 18 2.63 4.94 -16.55
CA ARG A 18 3.12 5.03 -17.94
C ARG A 18 4.63 4.83 -18.06
N TYR A 19 5.38 5.03 -16.99
CA TYR A 19 6.84 4.91 -16.98
C TYR A 19 7.33 3.53 -16.52
N PHE A 20 6.44 2.66 -16.03
CA PHE A 20 6.80 1.34 -15.52
C PHE A 20 6.03 0.29 -16.32
N HIS A 21 6.70 -0.49 -17.17
CA HIS A 21 6.09 -1.63 -17.87
C HIS A 21 6.99 -2.88 -17.76
N PRO A 22 6.42 -4.07 -17.47
CA PRO A 22 5.03 -4.32 -17.10
C PRO A 22 4.70 -3.82 -15.67
N THR A 23 3.45 -3.41 -15.42
CA THR A 23 3.01 -2.92 -14.09
C THR A 23 1.61 -3.40 -13.72
N THR A 24 1.44 -3.79 -12.46
CA THR A 24 0.15 -3.99 -11.80
C THR A 24 -0.26 -2.74 -11.03
N VAL A 25 -1.49 -2.29 -11.22
CA VAL A 25 -2.05 -1.09 -10.57
C VAL A 25 -3.29 -1.47 -9.77
N LEU A 26 -3.34 -1.10 -8.49
CA LEU A 26 -4.49 -1.27 -7.60
C LEU A 26 -5.05 0.10 -7.19
N LYS A 27 -6.31 0.40 -7.55
CA LYS A 27 -6.92 1.73 -7.32
C LYS A 27 -8.08 1.67 -6.32
N LYS A 28 -8.15 2.66 -5.44
CA LYS A 28 -9.22 2.91 -4.48
C LYS A 28 -9.60 1.62 -3.75
N ALA A 29 -10.86 1.19 -3.86
CA ALA A 29 -11.40 -0.02 -3.25
C ALA A 29 -10.65 -1.31 -3.63
N GLN A 30 -9.89 -1.33 -4.73
CA GLN A 30 -9.09 -2.49 -5.14
C GLN A 30 -7.77 -2.61 -4.37
N ALA A 31 -7.28 -1.52 -3.75
CA ALA A 31 -6.03 -1.51 -3.00
C ALA A 31 -6.22 -2.09 -1.59
N THR A 32 -6.75 -3.31 -1.50
CA THR A 32 -6.94 -4.05 -0.25
C THR A 32 -5.66 -4.78 0.14
N LYS A 33 -5.57 -5.17 1.42
CA LYS A 33 -4.49 -6.02 1.94
C LYS A 33 -4.27 -7.29 1.13
N GLN A 34 -5.35 -7.97 0.79
CA GLN A 34 -5.31 -9.22 0.04
C GLN A 34 -4.81 -9.00 -1.39
N ALA A 35 -5.37 -8.01 -2.09
CA ALA A 35 -4.99 -7.71 -3.47
C ALA A 35 -3.53 -7.29 -3.57
N PHE A 36 -3.06 -6.47 -2.61
CA PHE A 36 -1.65 -6.09 -2.52
C PHE A 36 -0.74 -7.31 -2.35
N SER A 37 -1.01 -8.16 -1.36
CA SER A 37 -0.19 -9.34 -1.05
C SER A 37 -0.14 -10.30 -2.25
N GLN A 38 -1.29 -10.53 -2.89
CA GLN A 38 -1.39 -11.41 -4.04
C GLN A 38 -0.65 -10.85 -5.26
N ALA A 39 -0.73 -9.55 -5.51
CA ALA A 39 -0.04 -8.94 -6.64
C ALA A 39 1.49 -8.89 -6.42
N VAL A 40 1.97 -8.82 -5.17
CA VAL A 40 3.41 -8.95 -4.85
C VAL A 40 3.85 -10.41 -5.06
N ALA A 41 3.10 -11.37 -4.53
CA ALA A 41 3.40 -12.79 -4.71
C ALA A 41 3.42 -13.22 -6.20
N ASN A 42 2.54 -12.65 -7.01
CA ASN A 42 2.48 -12.91 -8.46
C ASN A 42 3.55 -12.16 -9.27
N SER A 43 4.32 -11.26 -8.63
CA SER A 43 5.34 -10.44 -9.28
C SER A 43 6.68 -10.57 -8.53
N PRO A 44 7.29 -11.76 -8.48
CA PRO A 44 8.51 -12.01 -7.70
C PRO A 44 9.69 -11.13 -8.11
N ASP A 45 9.73 -10.69 -9.38
CA ASP A 45 10.79 -9.81 -9.92
C ASP A 45 10.50 -8.31 -9.73
N VAL A 46 9.46 -7.94 -8.97
CA VAL A 46 9.09 -6.54 -8.78
C VAL A 46 10.12 -5.85 -7.86
N GLN A 47 10.91 -4.94 -8.43
CA GLN A 47 11.92 -4.19 -7.68
C GLN A 47 11.36 -2.92 -7.02
N VAL A 48 10.20 -2.44 -7.50
CA VAL A 48 9.62 -1.17 -7.07
C VAL A 48 8.12 -1.31 -6.78
N VAL A 49 7.74 -0.84 -5.61
CA VAL A 49 6.35 -0.67 -5.19
C VAL A 49 6.14 0.80 -4.84
N HIS A 50 5.18 1.45 -5.50
CA HIS A 50 4.77 2.82 -5.23
C HIS A 50 3.42 2.82 -4.53
N LEU A 51 3.31 3.59 -3.45
CA LEU A 51 2.14 3.63 -2.59
C LEU A 51 1.69 5.09 -2.42
N SER A 52 0.59 5.46 -3.07
CA SER A 52 -0.07 6.76 -2.95
C SER A 52 -1.28 6.64 -2.01
N CYS A 53 -1.02 6.33 -0.74
CA CYS A 53 -2.05 6.08 0.27
C CYS A 53 -1.83 6.90 1.55
N HIS A 54 -2.89 7.04 2.35
CA HIS A 54 -2.76 7.62 3.68
C HIS A 54 -1.90 6.69 4.55
N GLY A 55 -0.95 7.27 5.26
CA GLY A 55 -0.08 6.56 6.18
C GLY A 55 0.16 7.35 7.45
N TYR A 56 0.53 6.63 8.48
CA TYR A 56 1.10 7.17 9.71
C TYR A 56 2.60 6.86 9.70
N PHE A 57 3.43 7.88 9.92
CA PHE A 57 4.87 7.72 10.00
C PHE A 57 5.36 8.10 11.41
N ASP A 58 5.98 7.15 12.08
CA ASP A 58 6.64 7.32 13.38
C ASP A 58 8.12 7.62 13.11
N ILE A 59 8.55 8.86 13.37
CA ILE A 59 9.92 9.33 13.10
C ILE A 59 10.92 8.68 14.07
N GLU A 60 10.51 8.47 15.32
CA GLU A 60 11.37 7.91 16.38
C GLU A 60 11.54 6.40 16.18
N SER A 61 10.49 5.73 15.69
CA SER A 61 10.53 4.32 15.36
C SER A 61 9.88 4.05 14.01
N PRO A 62 10.63 4.22 12.90
CA PRO A 62 10.10 4.02 11.54
C PRO A 62 9.42 2.67 11.34
N VAL A 63 9.85 1.67 12.11
CA VAL A 63 9.30 0.32 12.09
C VAL A 63 7.84 0.22 12.56
N ASN A 64 7.39 1.19 13.36
CA ASN A 64 6.02 1.31 13.84
C ASN A 64 5.14 2.13 12.89
N SER A 65 5.72 2.75 11.86
CA SER A 65 4.98 3.39 10.78
C SER A 65 4.12 2.41 10.02
N ALA A 66 3.08 2.91 9.38
CA ALA A 66 2.15 2.08 8.65
C ALA A 66 1.33 2.83 7.61
N ILE A 67 0.83 2.05 6.66
CA ILE A 67 -0.04 2.50 5.58
C ILE A 67 -1.46 1.99 5.78
N ALA A 68 -2.44 2.79 5.40
CA ALA A 68 -3.85 2.42 5.35
C ALA A 68 -4.21 1.91 3.94
N LEU A 69 -4.68 0.67 3.87
CA LEU A 69 -5.22 0.05 2.67
C LEU A 69 -6.74 0.17 2.64
N ALA A 70 -7.35 -0.08 1.49
CA ALA A 70 -8.77 0.18 1.24
C ALA A 70 -9.73 -0.57 2.17
N ASP A 71 -9.28 -1.68 2.76
CA ASP A 71 -10.01 -2.51 3.72
C ASP A 71 -9.67 -2.17 5.20
N CYS A 72 -8.94 -1.09 5.49
CA CYS A 72 -8.86 -0.57 6.87
C CYS A 72 -10.20 0.07 7.22
N VAL A 73 -11.00 -0.63 8.04
CA VAL A 73 -12.29 -0.12 8.50
C VAL A 73 -12.04 1.04 9.47
N SER A 74 -12.34 2.26 9.05
CA SER A 74 -12.42 3.43 9.92
C SER A 74 -13.73 3.41 10.72
N SER A 75 -13.94 2.39 11.54
CA SER A 75 -15.02 2.38 12.53
C SER A 75 -14.43 2.73 13.90
N THR A 76 -14.59 4.00 14.27
CA THR A 76 -14.73 4.52 15.65
C THR A 76 -13.71 4.02 16.68
N PHE A 77 -12.73 4.88 17.02
CA PHE A 77 -11.95 4.87 18.28
C PHE A 77 -11.79 3.50 18.95
N HIS A 78 -11.05 2.60 18.31
CA HIS A 78 -10.41 1.48 19.00
C HIS A 78 -9.13 1.15 18.24
N LEU A 79 -8.06 0.90 18.99
CA LEU A 79 -6.65 0.72 18.60
C LEU A 79 -6.37 -0.49 17.69
N SER A 80 -7.21 -0.77 16.69
CA SER A 80 -7.13 -1.98 15.87
C SER A 80 -7.24 -1.79 14.36
N CYS A 81 -7.19 -0.55 13.83
CA CYS A 81 -6.76 -0.40 12.43
C CYS A 81 -5.31 -0.88 12.42
N ARG A 82 -5.10 -2.16 12.05
CA ARG A 82 -3.79 -2.76 11.89
C ARG A 82 -3.17 -2.20 10.62
N TYR A 83 -2.87 -0.92 10.68
CA TYR A 83 -1.61 -0.35 10.25
C TYR A 83 -0.58 -1.46 10.01
N TRP A 84 -0.22 -1.65 8.73
CA TRP A 84 0.85 -2.58 8.38
C TRP A 84 2.16 -2.00 8.88
N HIS A 85 2.60 -2.47 10.05
CA HIS A 85 3.93 -2.17 10.56
C HIS A 85 5.00 -2.70 9.60
N TRP A 86 5.98 -1.86 9.29
CA TRP A 86 7.15 -2.19 8.47
C TRP A 86 7.85 -3.49 8.91
N ARG A 87 7.74 -3.91 10.19
CA ARG A 87 8.26 -5.20 10.68
C ARG A 87 7.81 -6.43 9.89
N ARG A 88 6.61 -6.40 9.28
CA ARG A 88 6.07 -7.57 8.57
C ARG A 88 6.62 -7.72 7.14
N TRP A 89 7.36 -6.73 6.64
CA TRP A 89 8.01 -6.77 5.32
C TRP A 89 9.31 -7.59 5.32
N ASN A 90 10.03 -7.67 6.45
CA ASN A 90 11.35 -8.31 6.53
C ASN A 90 11.36 -9.82 6.88
N HIS A 91 10.20 -10.43 7.14
CA HIS A 91 10.12 -11.83 7.57
C HIS A 91 9.51 -12.79 6.52
N GLY A 92 9.47 -12.41 5.25
CA GLY A 92 8.95 -13.30 4.21
C GLY A 92 8.86 -12.64 2.85
N ILE A 93 10.02 -12.43 2.24
CA ILE A 93 10.23 -12.46 0.79
C ILE A 93 11.41 -13.40 0.57
#